data_AF-A0AAX3A2G1-F1
#
_entry.id   AF-A0AAX3A2G1-F1
#
_cell.length_a   1.000
_cell.length_b   1.000
_cell.length_c   1.000
_cell.angle_alpha   90.00
_cell.angle_beta   90.00
_cell.angle_gamma   90.00
#
_symmetry.space_group_name_H-M   'P 1'
#
loop_
_entity.id
_entity.type
_entity.pdbx_description
1 polymer ?
#
loop_
_entity_poly.entity_id
_entity_poly.type
_entity_poly.pdbx_seq_one_letter_code
_entity_poly.pdbx_strand_id
1 'polypeptide(L)' 'MAHVSDETLGDLRRELDRFKTEQYRDNGYAAAHLAGAVEMLLEEAEPSVGDRFAERYRAR' A
#
# COMPACT_ATOMS: atom_id res chain seq x y z
N MET A 1 12.63 0.59 9.22
CA MET A 1 11.18 0.35 9.09
C MET A 1 10.77 0.91 7.75
N ALA A 2 9.96 0.18 6.96
CA ALA A 2 9.34 0.76 5.77
C ALA A 2 8.49 1.95 6.23
N HIS A 3 8.76 3.13 5.69
CA HIS A 3 7.96 4.33 5.96
C HIS A 3 6.93 4.42 4.86
N VAL A 4 5.66 4.27 5.22
CA VAL A 4 4.53 4.53 4.33
C VAL A 4 4.23 6.01 4.41
N SER A 5 4.07 6.69 3.26
CA SER A 5 3.72 8.10 3.26
C SER A 5 2.34 8.37 3.91
N ASP A 6 2.14 9.60 4.41
CA ASP A 6 0.86 10.02 4.99
C ASP A 6 -0.28 10.02 3.94
N GLU A 7 0.06 10.27 2.68
CA GLU A 7 -0.87 10.18 1.54
C GLU A 7 -1.32 8.74 1.31
N THR A 8 -0.36 7.82 1.18
CA THR A 8 -0.63 6.38 1.03
C THR A 8 -1.42 5.84 2.23
N LEU A 9 -1.13 6.29 3.46
CA LEU A 9 -1.91 5.94 4.65
C LEU A 9 -3.36 6.44 4.60
N GLY A 10 -3.59 7.64 4.07
CA GLY A 10 -4.93 8.19 3.86
C GLY A 10 -5.75 7.35 2.88
N ASP A 11 -5.14 6.99 1.75
CA ASP A 11 -5.76 6.16 0.72
C ASP A 11 -6.05 4.75 1.22
N LEU A 12 -5.09 4.12 1.90
CA LEU A 12 -5.26 2.83 2.56
C LEU A 12 -6.45 2.83 3.52
N ARG A 13 -6.57 3.87 4.35
CA ARG A 13 -7.67 3.95 5.32
C ARG A 13 -9.01 4.03 4.61
N ARG A 14 -9.10 4.82 3.53
CA ARG A 14 -10.34 4.95 2.75
C ARG A 14 -10.76 3.63 2.12
N GLU A 15 -9.84 2.88 1.52
CA GLU A 15 -10.15 1.60 0.89
C GLU A 15 -10.53 0.53 1.92
N LEU A 16 -9.89 0.52 3.09
CA LEU A 16 -10.27 -0.36 4.21
C LEU A 16 -11.67 -0.03 4.75
N ASP A 17 -12.04 1.25 4.83
CA ASP A 17 -13.37 1.66 5.28
C ASP A 17 -14.45 1.29 4.25
N ARG A 18 -14.14 1.37 2.94
CA ARG A 18 -15.00 0.84 1.86
C ARG A 18 -15.20 -0.66 1.98
N PHE A 19 -14.11 -1.43 2.14
CA PHE A 19 -14.20 -2.87 2.39
C PHE A 19 -15.12 -3.19 3.58
N LYS A 20 -14.93 -2.54 4.72
CA LYS A 20 -15.74 -2.81 5.93
C LYS A 20 -17.23 -2.51 5.73
N THR A 21 -17.55 -1.52 4.92
CA THR A 21 -18.92 -1.12 4.61
C THR A 21 -19.58 -2.11 3.65
N GLU A 22 -18.84 -2.61 2.68
CA GLU A 22 -19.37 -3.41 1.58
C GLU A 22 -19.27 -4.93 1.80
N GLN A 23 -18.45 -5.40 2.75
CA GLN A 23 -18.23 -6.84 3.02
C GLN A 23 -19.50 -7.63 3.39
N TYR A 24 -20.59 -6.97 3.77
CA TYR A 24 -21.87 -7.63 4.07
C TYR A 24 -22.91 -7.49 2.94
N ARG A 25 -22.59 -6.71 1.89
CA ARG A 25 -23.48 -6.42 0.75
C ARG A 25 -23.00 -7.12 -0.51
N ASP A 26 -21.71 -6.99 -0.83
CA ASP A 26 -21.09 -7.57 -2.01
C ASP A 26 -19.63 -7.96 -1.69
N ASN A 27 -19.40 -9.27 -1.58
CA ASN A 27 -18.10 -9.82 -1.25
C ASN A 27 -17.06 -9.56 -2.35
N GLY A 28 -17.47 -9.53 -3.63
CA GLY A 28 -16.57 -9.30 -4.75
C GLY A 28 -16.11 -7.85 -4.81
N TYR A 29 -17.06 -6.93 -4.65
CA TYR A 29 -16.77 -5.49 -4.58
C TYR A 29 -15.90 -5.15 -3.37
N ALA A 30 -16.21 -5.70 -2.20
CA ALA A 30 -15.39 -5.53 -1.00
C ALA A 30 -13.96 -6.06 -1.21
N ALA A 31 -13.82 -7.28 -1.74
CA ALA A 31 -12.51 -7.88 -1.98
C ALA A 31 -11.62 -7.04 -2.92
N ALA A 32 -12.21 -6.37 -3.92
CA ALA A 32 -11.46 -5.49 -4.82
C ALA A 32 -10.85 -4.29 -4.07
N HIS A 33 -11.59 -3.67 -3.15
CA HIS A 33 -11.08 -2.57 -2.31
C HIS A 33 -9.94 -3.03 -1.39
N LEU A 34 -10.07 -4.23 -0.81
CA LEU A 34 -9.01 -4.79 0.02
C LEU A 34 -7.75 -5.12 -0.81
N ALA A 35 -7.91 -5.70 -2.00
CA ALA A 35 -6.79 -6.02 -2.89
C ALA A 35 -6.03 -4.75 -3.31
N GLY A 36 -6.74 -3.70 -3.73
CA GLY A 36 -6.11 -2.42 -4.09
C GLY A 36 -5.39 -1.75 -2.91
N ALA A 37 -5.95 -1.86 -1.70
CA ALA A 37 -5.26 -1.39 -0.49
C ALA A 37 -3.94 -2.13 -0.26
N VAL A 38 -3.92 -3.46 -0.41
CA VAL A 38 -2.71 -4.26 -0.23
C VAL A 38 -1.67 -3.95 -1.32
N GLU A 39 -2.08 -3.76 -2.57
CA GLU A 39 -1.18 -3.37 -3.68
C GLU A 39 -0.48 -2.04 -3.38
N MET A 40 -1.21 -1.00 -2.97
CA MET A 40 -0.62 0.29 -2.59
C MET A 40 0.39 0.17 -1.44
N LEU A 41 0.12 -0.71 -0.47
CA LEU A 41 1.03 -1.00 0.64
C LEU A 41 2.33 -1.65 0.16
N LEU A 42 2.23 -2.59 -0.77
CA LEU A 42 3.37 -3.30 -1.33
C LEU A 42 4.23 -2.37 -2.20
N GLU A 43 3.60 -1.56 -3.05
CA GLU A 43 4.28 -0.57 -3.90
C GLU A 43 5.10 0.42 -3.07
N GLU A 44 4.54 0.90 -1.95
CA GLU A 44 5.23 1.84 -1.06
C GLU A 44 6.30 1.16 -0.19
N ALA A 45 6.07 -0.09 0.23
CA ALA A 45 7.03 -0.85 1.02
C ALA A 45 8.20 -1.38 0.19
N GLU A 46 8.06 -1.46 -1.14
CA GLU A 46 9.16 -1.81 -2.03
C GLU A 46 10.18 -0.67 -2.06
N PRO A 47 11.42 -0.88 -1.56
CA PRO A 47 12.44 0.15 -1.62
C PRO A 47 12.70 0.50 -3.07
N SER A 48 12.63 1.79 -3.39
CA SER A 48 12.84 2.31 -4.73
C SER A 48 14.12 1.69 -5.28
N VAL A 49 14.08 1.13 -6.50
CA VAL A 49 15.26 0.54 -7.13
C VAL A 49 16.46 1.51 -7.10
N GLY A 50 16.19 2.82 -7.16
CA GLY A 50 17.18 3.89 -6.97
C GLY A 50 17.87 3.94 -5.60
N ASP A 51 17.16 3.63 -4.51
CA ASP A 51 17.75 3.60 -3.15
C ASP A 51 18.70 2.42 -2.98
N ARG A 52 18.36 1.26 -3.55
CA ARG A 52 19.27 0.09 -3.56
C ARG A 52 20.57 0.38 -4.31
N PHE A 53 20.52 1.17 -5.38
CA PHE A 53 21.71 1.58 -6.13
C PHE A 53 22.52 2.66 -5.39
N ALA A 54 21.85 3.65 -4.78
CA ALA A 54 22.52 4.71 -4.01
C ALA A 54 23.24 4.17 -2.76
N GLU A 55 22.65 3.19 -2.07
CA GLU A 55 23.25 2.53 -0.90
C GLU A 55 24.51 1.74 -1.30
N ARG A 56 24.48 1.06 -2.46
CA ARG A 56 25.64 0.35 -3.02
C ARG A 56 26.78 1.27 -3.46
N TYR A 57 26.49 2.49 -3.90
CA TYR A 57 27.50 3.48 -4.25
C TYR A 57 28.11 4.18 -3.02
N ARG A 58 27.35 4.40 -1.95
CA ARG A 58 27.85 5.00 -0.70
C ARG A 58 28.69 4.04 0.15
N ALA A 59 28.52 2.73 -0.05
CA ALA A 59 29.28 1.70 0.67
C ALA A 59 30.67 1.39 0.06
N ARG A 60 31.13 2.19 -0.92
CA ARG A 60 32.43 2.05 -1.60
C ARG A 60 33.28 3.29 -1.39
#